data_AF-A0A7W6ZTQ1-F1
#
_entry.id   AF-A0A7W6ZTQ1-F1
#
_cell.length_a   1.000
_cell.length_b   1.000
_cell.length_c   1.000
_cell.angle_alpha   90.00
_cell.angle_beta   90.00
_cell.angle_gamma   90.00
#
_symmetry.space_group_name_H-M   'P 1'
#
loop_
_entity.id
_entity.type
_entity.pdbx_description
1 polymer ?
#
loop_
_entity_poly.entity_id
_entity_poly.type
_entity_poly.pdbx_seq_one_letter_code
_entity_poly.pdbx_strand_id
1 'polypeptide(L)' 'MGSMSDKVSGKANEMAGKAKQVAGKATKSKSMQAEGTAQKAKGKAQVAVGKAKDKAKGAVDRM' A
#
# COMPACT_ATOMS: atom_id res chain seq x y z
N MET A 1 32.86 30.43 2.66
CA MET A 1 31.45 30.23 3.02
C MET A 1 30.62 30.75 1.86
N GLY A 2 30.29 29.87 0.91
CA GLY A 2 29.79 30.22 -0.42
C GLY A 2 28.27 30.18 -0.49
N SER A 3 27.62 31.32 -0.25
CA SER A 3 26.16 31.48 -0.18
C SER A 3 25.40 31.22 -1.49
N MET A 4 26.11 30.99 -2.60
CA MET A 4 25.54 30.55 -3.89
C MET A 4 25.44 29.02 -4.00
N SER A 5 26.33 28.27 -3.33
CA SER A 5 26.35 26.81 -3.37
C SER A 5 25.17 26.19 -2.62
N ASP A 6 24.73 26.83 -1.52
CA ASP A 6 23.56 26.39 -0.75
C ASP A 6 22.24 26.58 -1.49
N LYS A 7 22.06 27.67 -2.25
CA LYS A 7 20.84 27.89 -3.06
C LYS A 7 20.74 26.95 -4.26
N VAL A 8 21.86 26.62 -4.90
CA VAL A 8 21.90 25.66 -6.02
C VAL A 8 21.66 24.24 -5.50
N SER A 9 22.27 23.88 -4.37
CA SER A 9 22.08 22.56 -3.73
C SER A 9 20.64 22.34 -3.25
N GLY A 10 19.98 23.38 -2.74
CA GLY A 10 18.55 23.35 -2.37
C GLY A 10 17.64 23.08 -3.57
N LYS A 11 17.82 23.80 -4.69
CA LYS A 11 17.05 23.60 -5.92
C LYS A 11 17.30 22.24 -6.58
N ALA A 12 18.54 21.76 -6.56
CA ALA A 12 18.89 20.44 -7.09
C ALA A 12 18.21 19.33 -6.29
N ASN A 13 18.19 19.44 -4.96
CA ASN A 13 17.49 18.49 -4.09
C ASN A 13 15.97 18.55 -4.25
N GLU A 14 15.37 19.73 -4.44
CA GLU A 14 13.93 19.84 -4.74
C GLU A 14 13.56 19.19 -6.08
N MET A 15 14.36 19.38 -7.13
CA MET A 15 14.14 18.73 -8.42
C MET A 15 14.27 17.21 -8.34
N ALA A 16 15.33 16.72 -7.69
CA ALA A 16 15.53 15.29 -7.46
C ALA A 16 14.41 14.69 -6.59
N GLY A 17 13.96 15.44 -5.57
CA GLY A 17 12.84 15.09 -4.71
C GLY A 17 11.52 15.00 -5.46
N LYS A 18 11.19 16.00 -6.30
CA LYS A 18 10.00 15.97 -7.17
C LYS A 18 10.06 14.82 -8.17
N ALA A 19 11.20 14.57 -8.80
CA ALA A 19 11.39 13.44 -9.70
C ALA A 19 11.16 12.09 -8.99
N LYS A 20 11.72 11.91 -7.78
CA LYS A 20 11.47 10.72 -6.94
C LYS A 20 10.03 10.62 -6.47
N GLN A 21 9.35 11.73 -6.16
CA GLN A 21 7.94 11.70 -5.78
C GLN A 21 7.04 11.33 -6.95
N VAL A 22 7.31 11.84 -8.15
CA VAL A 22 6.54 11.52 -9.36
C VAL A 22 6.77 10.07 -9.76
N ALA A 23 8.02 9.62 -9.83
CA ALA A 23 8.35 8.22 -10.08
C ALA A 23 7.80 7.29 -8.99
N GLY A 24 7.89 7.72 -7.73
CA GLY A 24 7.35 6.99 -6.58
C GLY A 24 5.82 6.89 -6.61
N LYS A 25 5.10 7.94 -6.98
CA LYS A 25 3.64 7.93 -7.13
C LYS A 25 3.21 7.07 -8.33
N ALA A 26 3.89 7.20 -9.46
CA ALA A 26 3.60 6.41 -10.66
C ALA A 26 3.84 4.91 -10.44
N THR A 27 4.96 4.54 -9.82
CA THR A 27 5.30 3.14 -9.54
C THR A 27 4.49 2.57 -8.37
N LYS A 28 4.26 3.33 -7.29
CA LYS A 28 3.45 2.86 -6.16
C LYS A 28 1.99 2.68 -6.54
N SER A 29 1.38 3.53 -7.36
CA SER A 29 -0.07 3.41 -7.62
C SER A 29 -0.45 2.11 -8.32
N LYS A 30 0.34 1.63 -9.31
CA LYS A 30 -0.03 0.44 -10.09
C LYS A 30 0.19 -0.86 -9.31
N SER A 31 1.36 -1.01 -8.66
CA SER A 31 1.66 -2.18 -7.83
C SER A 31 0.82 -2.20 -6.55
N MET A 32 0.67 -1.06 -5.86
CA MET A 32 -0.09 -0.98 -4.61
C MET A 32 -1.60 -1.13 -4.83
N GLN A 33 -2.15 -0.72 -5.99
CA GLN A 33 -3.54 -1.06 -6.35
C GLN A 33 -3.71 -2.56 -6.63
N ALA A 34 -2.78 -3.18 -7.35
CA ALA A 34 -2.84 -4.62 -7.63
C ALA A 34 -2.75 -5.44 -6.34
N GLU A 35 -1.76 -5.15 -5.50
CA GLU A 35 -1.60 -5.77 -4.18
C GLU A 35 -2.79 -5.50 -3.26
N GLY A 36 -3.30 -4.26 -3.25
CA GLY A 36 -4.47 -3.89 -2.46
C GLY A 36 -5.75 -4.62 -2.90
N THR A 37 -5.92 -4.84 -4.20
CA THR A 37 -7.06 -5.58 -4.75
C THR A 37 -6.94 -7.07 -4.43
N ALA A 38 -5.75 -7.65 -4.62
CA ALA A 38 -5.46 -9.04 -4.25
C ALA A 38 -5.63 -9.28 -2.74
N GLN A 39 -5.13 -8.38 -1.89
CA GLN A 39 -5.33 -8.45 -0.44
C GLN A 39 -6.81 -8.32 -0.05
N LYS A 40 -7.56 -7.38 -0.65
CA LYS A 40 -9.00 -7.27 -0.39
C LYS A 40 -9.75 -8.54 -0.79
N ALA A 41 -9.43 -9.14 -1.93
CA ALA A 41 -10.03 -10.39 -2.37
C ALA A 41 -9.70 -11.54 -1.39
N LYS A 42 -8.42 -11.66 -0.99
CA LYS A 42 -7.96 -12.67 -0.03
C LYS A 42 -8.61 -12.49 1.35
N GLY A 43 -8.74 -11.26 1.83
CA GLY A 43 -9.40 -10.93 3.10
C GLY A 43 -10.89 -11.26 3.06
N LYS A 44 -11.61 -10.90 1.99
CA LYS A 44 -13.02 -11.27 1.82
C LYS A 44 -13.21 -12.80 1.80
N ALA A 45 -12.34 -13.52 1.10
CA ALA A 45 -12.37 -14.99 1.07
C ALA A 45 -12.15 -15.60 2.45
N GLN A 46 -11.15 -15.12 3.20
CA GLN A 46 -10.89 -15.58 4.57
C GLN A 46 -12.07 -15.32 5.51
N VAL A 47 -12.69 -14.13 5.45
CA VAL A 47 -13.88 -13.81 6.26
C VAL A 47 -15.05 -14.73 5.91
N ALA A 48 -15.26 -15.02 4.63
CA ALA A 48 -16.32 -15.92 4.19
C ALA A 48 -16.10 -17.35 4.71
N VAL A 49 -14.87 -17.87 4.58
CA VAL A 49 -14.49 -19.18 5.10
C VAL A 49 -14.62 -19.23 6.63
N GLY A 50 -14.15 -18.19 7.33
CA GLY A 50 -14.28 -18.08 8.79
C GLY A 50 -15.75 -18.15 9.23
N LYS A 51 -16.61 -17.32 8.65
CA LYS A 51 -18.06 -17.32 8.95
C LYS A 51 -18.72 -18.67 8.66
N ALA A 52 -18.35 -19.35 7.58
CA ALA A 52 -18.86 -20.67 7.26
C ALA A 52 -18.43 -21.71 8.31
N LYS A 53 -17.14 -21.67 8.70
CA LYS A 53 -16.58 -22.54 9.72
C LYS A 53 -17.21 -22.29 11.10
N ASP A 54 -17.41 -21.04 11.48
CA ASP A 54 -18.07 -20.65 12.73
C ASP A 54 -19.52 -21.13 12.77
N LYS A 55 -20.29 -20.98 11.67
CA LYS A 55 -21.65 -21.50 11.60
C LYS A 55 -21.70 -23.03 11.70
N ALA A 56 -20.81 -23.72 10.99
CA ALA A 56 -20.73 -25.17 11.06
C ALA A 56 -20.37 -25.64 12.48
N LYS A 57 -19.38 -24.98 13.11
CA LYS A 57 -18.96 -25.30 14.48
C LYS A 57 -20.07 -25.03 15.48
N GLY A 58 -20.76 -23.90 15.38
CA GLY A 58 -21.89 -23.57 16.26
C GLY A 58 -23.13 -24.44 16.06
N ALA A 59 -23.29 -25.10 14.90
CA ALA A 59 -24.32 -26.10 14.68
C ALA A 59 -23.96 -27.46 15.29
N VAL A 60 -22.68 -27.86 15.19
CA VAL A 60 -22.16 -29.09 15.81
C VAL A 60 -22.11 -28.98 17.34
N ASP A 61 -21.75 -27.81 17.88
CA ASP A 61 -21.65 -27.58 19.34
C ASP A 61 -23.02 -27.49 20.04
N ARG A 62 -24.09 -27.30 19.26
CA ARG A 62 -25.49 -27.26 19.75
C ARG A 62 -26.23 -28.58 19.63
N MET A 63 -25.64 -29.58 18.97
CA MET A 63 -26.20 -30.92 18.79
C MET A 63 -25.59 -31.87 19.82
#